data_AF-W9Y942-F1
#
_entry.id   AF-W9Y942-F1
#
_cell.length_a   1.000
_cell.length_b   1.000
_cell.length_c   1.000
_cell.angle_alpha   90.00
_cell.angle_beta   90.00
_cell.angle_gamma   90.00
#
_symmetry.space_group_name_H-M   'P 1'
#
loop_
_entity.id
_entity.type
_entity.pdbx_description
1 polymer ?
#
loop_
_entity_poly.entity_id
_entity_poly.type
_entity_poly.pdbx_seq_one_letter_code
_entity_poly.pdbx_strand_id
1 'polypeptide(L)'
;TSPGDDLDLFFHCWIRPNCPSCLSPSNPYPCSWCATSMTCVPNTVYPYPFGILSPIKSADICPLGWRERWEMRARPFDCRCSSMTFISVVVAIVATLGGVLLIWLGIRFGQWIGRRWKRR
;
A
#
# COMPACT_ATOMS: atom_id res chain seq x y z
N THR A 1 12.72 -10.29 18.65
CA THR A 1 13.24 -8.91 18.68
C THR A 1 13.37 -8.50 20.12
N SER A 2 14.50 -7.94 20.52
CA SER A 2 14.70 -7.51 21.91
C SER A 2 13.89 -6.22 22.14
N PRO A 3 13.20 -6.04 23.27
CA PRO A 3 12.33 -4.88 23.49
C PRO A 3 13.05 -3.51 23.44
N GLY A 4 14.39 -3.49 23.55
CA GLY A 4 15.18 -2.27 23.35
C GLY A 4 15.20 -1.77 21.89
N ASP A 5 15.27 -2.69 20.93
CA ASP A 5 15.41 -2.34 19.50
C ASP A 5 14.15 -1.67 18.96
N ASP A 6 12.97 -2.11 19.42
CA ASP A 6 11.67 -1.57 19.00
C ASP A 6 11.46 -0.14 19.53
N LEU A 7 11.95 0.15 20.74
CA LEU A 7 11.85 1.47 21.36
C LEU A 7 12.81 2.47 20.71
N ASP A 8 14.03 2.03 20.40
CA ASP A 8 15.00 2.85 19.66
C ASP A 8 14.49 3.19 18.25
N LEU A 9 13.86 2.23 17.58
CA LEU A 9 13.21 2.44 16.28
C LEU A 9 12.06 3.45 16.41
N PHE A 10 11.23 3.32 17.44
CA PHE A 10 10.15 4.27 17.71
C PHE A 10 10.68 5.69 17.87
N PHE A 11 11.70 5.92 18.70
CA PHE A 11 12.26 7.25 18.91
C PHE A 11 12.91 7.84 17.65
N HIS A 12 13.58 7.01 16.84
CA HIS A 12 14.17 7.44 15.57
C HIS A 12 13.15 7.93 14.56
N CYS A 13 12.00 7.26 14.48
CA CYS A 13 10.90 7.71 13.64
C CYS A 13 10.21 8.92 14.27
N TRP A 14 9.80 8.82 15.53
CA TRP A 14 8.96 9.81 16.22
C TRP A 14 9.57 11.21 16.28
N ILE A 15 10.89 11.33 16.44
CA ILE A 15 11.56 12.63 16.54
C ILE A 15 11.52 13.44 15.23
N ARG A 16 11.11 12.84 14.10
CA ARG A 16 11.05 13.51 12.80
C ARG A 16 9.76 14.35 12.70
N PRO A 17 9.85 15.69 12.67
CA PRO A 17 8.68 16.56 12.79
C PRO A 17 7.93 16.75 11.46
N ASN A 18 8.49 16.30 10.35
CA ASN A 18 7.91 16.52 9.03
C ASN A 18 8.04 15.27 8.15
N CYS A 19 7.09 15.16 7.21
CA CYS A 19 7.03 14.06 6.27
C CYS A 19 8.34 13.85 5.48
N PRO A 20 8.95 14.87 4.84
CA PRO A 20 10.15 14.64 4.04
C PRO A 20 11.36 14.17 4.88
N SER A 21 11.45 14.54 6.15
CA SER A 21 12.50 14.04 7.05
C SER A 21 12.22 12.60 7.52
N CYS A 22 10.95 12.27 7.77
CA CYS A 22 10.52 10.91 8.13
C CYS A 22 10.82 9.92 6.99
N LEU A 23 10.41 10.28 5.77
CA LEU A 23 10.52 9.45 4.58
C LEU A 23 11.81 9.69 3.78
N SER A 24 12.75 10.49 4.30
CA SER A 24 13.98 10.85 3.59
C SER A 24 14.84 9.63 3.27
N PRO A 25 15.36 9.47 2.04
CA PRO A 25 16.25 8.35 1.70
C PRO A 25 17.49 8.23 2.60
N SER A 26 17.88 9.31 3.29
CA SER A 26 18.97 9.32 4.28
C SER A 26 18.64 8.60 5.59
N ASN A 27 17.35 8.44 5.92
CA ASN A 27 16.92 7.73 7.13
C ASN A 27 16.85 6.22 6.82
N PRO A 28 17.69 5.37 7.45
CA PRO A 28 17.73 3.93 7.16
C PRO A 28 16.60 3.14 7.83
N TYR A 29 15.83 3.78 8.72
CA TYR A 29 14.81 3.10 9.51
C TYR A 29 13.49 2.98 8.75
N PRO A 30 12.74 1.86 8.93
CA PRO A 30 11.44 1.65 8.31
C PRO A 30 10.36 2.50 8.99
N CYS A 31 10.33 3.79 8.66
CA CYS A 31 9.32 4.72 9.17
C CYS A 31 8.22 4.98 8.14
N SER A 32 7.02 5.30 8.62
CA SER A 32 5.91 5.80 7.83
C SER A 32 5.34 7.10 8.41
N TRP A 33 4.71 7.90 7.57
CA TRP A 33 4.14 9.19 7.95
C TRP A 33 2.62 9.12 7.98
N CYS A 34 2.02 9.42 9.12
CA CYS A 34 0.58 9.53 9.28
C CYS A 34 0.15 10.97 8.99
N ALA A 35 -0.49 11.20 7.85
CA ALA A 35 -0.76 12.55 7.37
C ALA A 35 -1.74 13.34 8.26
N THR A 36 -2.73 12.66 8.83
CA THR A 36 -3.80 13.29 9.61
C THR A 36 -3.31 13.74 10.99
N SER A 37 -2.59 12.86 11.70
CA SER A 37 -1.95 13.21 12.98
C SER A 37 -0.64 13.98 12.84
N MET A 38 -0.07 14.06 11.63
CA MET A 38 1.22 14.69 11.34
C MET A 38 2.37 14.06 12.16
N THR A 39 2.33 12.74 12.33
CA THR A 39 3.32 11.99 13.12
C THR A 39 4.09 11.00 12.26
N CYS A 40 5.37 10.79 12.62
CA CYS A 40 6.20 9.75 12.03
C CYS A 40 6.23 8.54 12.96
N VAL A 41 5.84 7.38 12.44
CA VAL A 41 5.66 6.15 13.22
C VAL A 41 6.50 5.00 12.63
N PRO A 42 6.98 4.06 13.46
CA PRO A 42 7.67 2.88 12.98
C PRO A 42 6.72 1.95 12.22
N ASN A 43 7.15 1.44 11.07
CA ASN A 43 6.39 0.50 10.25
C ASN A 43 7.19 -0.77 10.00
N THR A 44 7.00 -1.75 10.89
CA THR A 44 7.61 -3.08 10.80
C THR A 44 6.66 -4.14 10.23
N VAL A 45 5.42 -3.75 9.89
CA VAL A 45 4.37 -4.67 9.41
C VAL A 45 4.72 -5.24 8.04
N TYR A 46 5.24 -4.39 7.15
CA TYR A 46 5.76 -4.80 5.86
C TYR A 46 7.21 -4.32 5.68
N PRO A 47 8.10 -5.18 5.16
CA PRO A 47 9.45 -4.75 4.83
C PRO A 47 9.41 -3.72 3.68
N TYR A 48 10.41 -2.83 3.67
CA TYR A 48 10.67 -1.96 2.53
C TYR A 48 10.79 -2.80 1.24
N PRO A 49 10.22 -2.37 0.10
CA PRO A 49 9.51 -1.10 -0.17
C PRO A 49 7.98 -1.15 -0.01
N PHE A 50 7.43 -2.19 0.62
CA PHE A 50 5.97 -2.43 0.65
C PHE A 50 5.26 -1.81 1.86
N GLY A 51 5.91 -0.89 2.58
CA GLY A 51 5.34 -0.23 3.76
C GLY A 51 4.02 0.50 3.50
N ILE A 52 3.75 0.90 2.25
CA ILE A 52 2.49 1.55 1.83
C ILE A 52 1.27 0.62 1.92
N LEU A 53 1.48 -0.70 2.01
CA LEU A 53 0.41 -1.70 2.16
C LEU A 53 0.08 -2.01 3.63
N SER A 54 0.81 -1.42 4.58
CA SER A 54 0.60 -1.63 6.03
C SER A 54 -0.84 -1.42 6.52
N PRO A 55 -1.64 -0.46 6.01
CA PRO A 55 -3.03 -0.28 6.44
C PRO A 55 -3.94 -1.49 6.24
N ILE A 56 -3.54 -2.40 5.35
CA ILE A 56 -4.28 -3.63 5.03
C ILE A 56 -4.13 -4.64 6.17
N LYS A 57 -2.96 -4.70 6.81
CA LYS A 57 -2.66 -5.67 7.87
C LYS A 57 -2.92 -5.14 9.27
N SER A 58 -2.71 -3.84 9.48
CA SER A 58 -2.87 -3.24 10.80
C SER A 58 -3.62 -1.91 10.67
N ALA A 59 -4.65 -1.75 11.49
CA ALA A 59 -5.42 -0.51 11.54
C ALA A 59 -4.80 0.54 12.48
N ASP A 60 -3.96 0.07 13.41
CA ASP A 60 -3.48 0.84 14.56
C ASP A 60 -2.00 1.27 14.41
N ILE A 61 -1.51 1.38 13.17
CA ILE A 61 -0.15 1.89 12.90
C ILE A 61 -0.03 3.37 13.25
N CYS A 62 -1.12 4.11 13.02
CA CYS A 62 -1.19 5.53 13.28
C CYS A 62 -1.99 5.81 14.56
N PRO A 63 -1.69 6.91 15.29
CA PRO A 63 -2.26 7.17 16.62
C PRO A 63 -3.79 7.38 16.66
N LEU A 64 -4.41 7.82 15.57
CA LEU A 64 -5.87 7.93 15.40
C LEU A 64 -6.50 6.63 14.86
N GLY A 65 -5.70 5.56 14.75
CA GLY A 65 -6.11 4.22 14.35
C GLY A 65 -6.79 4.17 12.98
N TRP A 66 -7.89 3.42 12.91
CA TRP A 66 -8.61 3.11 11.67
C TRP A 66 -8.99 4.34 10.81
N ARG A 67 -9.21 5.50 11.43
CA ARG A 67 -9.65 6.71 10.73
C ARG A 67 -8.58 7.31 9.82
N GLU A 68 -7.31 7.15 10.15
CA GLU A 68 -6.21 7.77 9.39
C GLU A 68 -5.31 6.76 8.67
N ARG A 69 -5.54 5.45 8.86
CA ARG A 69 -4.68 4.40 8.29
C ARG A 69 -4.51 4.54 6.77
N TRP A 70 -5.54 4.93 6.03
CA TRP A 70 -5.49 5.03 4.57
C TRP A 70 -4.75 6.28 4.07
N GLU A 71 -4.63 7.28 4.93
CA GLU A 71 -3.89 8.52 4.67
C GLU A 71 -2.40 8.40 5.05
N MET A 72 -1.96 7.22 5.50
CA MET A 72 -0.55 7.00 5.76
C MET A 72 0.25 7.01 4.46
N ARG A 73 1.46 7.57 4.56
CA ARG A 73 2.44 7.66 3.49
C ARG A 73 3.67 6.86 3.87
N ALA A 74 4.25 6.17 2.90
CA ALA A 74 5.42 5.35 3.11
C ALA A 74 6.35 5.46 1.91
N ARG A 75 7.60 5.06 2.11
CA ARG A 75 8.55 4.92 1.00
C ARG A 75 8.10 3.75 0.11
N PRO A 76 8.28 3.85 -1.22
CA PRO A 76 9.14 4.79 -1.95
C PRO A 76 8.44 6.06 -2.49
N PHE A 77 7.14 6.26 -2.23
CA PHE A 77 6.39 7.36 -2.85
C PHE A 77 6.46 8.68 -2.07
N ASP A 78 7.27 8.71 -1.02
CA ASP A 78 7.50 9.85 -0.13
C ASP A 78 6.18 10.48 0.34
N CYS A 79 6.14 11.81 0.40
CA CYS A 79 5.01 12.58 0.86
C CYS A 79 3.93 12.81 -0.21
N ARG A 80 4.10 12.25 -1.40
CA ARG A 80 3.29 12.58 -2.59
C ARG A 80 2.12 11.64 -2.80
N CYS A 81 2.20 10.41 -2.27
CA CYS A 81 1.19 9.38 -2.48
C CYS A 81 0.71 8.84 -1.12
N SER A 82 -0.61 8.76 -0.93
CA SER A 82 -1.19 8.06 0.21
C SER A 82 -1.41 6.58 -0.12
N SER A 83 -1.56 5.77 0.92
CA SER A 83 -1.87 4.35 0.76
C SER A 83 -3.19 4.13 0.03
N MET A 84 -4.17 5.02 0.26
CA MET A 84 -5.44 5.02 -0.46
C MET A 84 -5.23 5.16 -1.98
N THR A 85 -4.51 6.18 -2.42
CA THR A 85 -4.31 6.44 -3.86
C THR A 85 -3.55 5.30 -4.53
N PHE A 86 -2.53 4.75 -3.87
CA PHE A 86 -1.77 3.62 -4.38
C PHE A 86 -2.68 2.39 -4.59
N ILE A 87 -3.45 2.02 -3.56
CA ILE A 87 -4.34 0.85 -3.62
C ILE A 87 -5.43 1.06 -4.68
N SER A 88 -6.02 2.26 -4.78
CA SER A 88 -7.03 2.56 -5.80
C SER A 88 -6.49 2.38 -7.22
N VAL A 89 -5.27 2.86 -7.50
CA VAL A 89 -4.64 2.68 -8.82
C VAL A 89 -4.35 1.21 -9.10
N VAL A 90 -3.82 0.46 -8.12
CA VAL A 90 -3.56 -0.97 -8.27
C VAL A 90 -4.86 -1.74 -8.57
N VAL A 91 -5.93 -1.47 -7.81
CA VAL A 91 -7.24 -2.10 -8.02
C VAL A 91 -7.79 -1.75 -9.40
N ALA A 92 -7.67 -0.50 -9.84
CA ALA A 92 -8.12 -0.09 -11.17
C ALA A 92 -7.40 -0.86 -12.28
N ILE A 93 -6.07 -0.95 -12.23
CA ILE A 93 -5.27 -1.70 -13.22
C ILE A 93 -5.68 -3.17 -13.26
N VAL A 94 -5.80 -3.82 -12.11
CA VAL A 94 -6.18 -5.24 -12.01
C VAL A 94 -7.59 -5.46 -12.54
N ALA A 95 -8.54 -4.59 -12.20
CA ALA A 95 -9.92 -4.66 -12.68
C ALA A 95 -10.02 -4.47 -14.20
N THR A 96 -9.25 -3.52 -14.77
CA THR A 96 -9.21 -3.31 -16.22
C THR A 96 -8.64 -4.52 -16.95
N LEU A 97 -7.48 -5.03 -16.51
CA LEU A 97 -6.87 -6.22 -17.11
C LEU A 97 -7.77 -7.46 -16.99
N GLY A 98 -8.37 -7.66 -15.81
CA GLY A 98 -9.33 -8.73 -15.58
C GLY A 98 -10.56 -8.61 -16.50
N GLY A 99 -11.11 -7.41 -16.64
CA GLY A 99 -12.25 -7.15 -17.54
C GLY A 99 -11.92 -7.46 -19.00
N VAL A 100 -10.77 -7.01 -19.50
CA VAL A 100 -10.32 -7.30 -20.88
C VAL A 100 -10.15 -8.81 -21.10
N LEU A 101 -9.54 -9.51 -20.14
CA LEU A 101 -9.33 -10.95 -20.22
C LEU A 101 -10.65 -11.72 -20.21
N LEU A 102 -11.60 -11.33 -19.36
CA LEU A 102 -12.94 -11.92 -19.30
C LEU A 102 -13.71 -11.71 -20.61
N ILE A 103 -13.66 -10.51 -21.19
CA ILE A 103 -14.27 -10.23 -22.50
C ILE A 103 -13.65 -11.11 -23.58
N TRP A 104 -12.33 -11.19 -23.63
CA TRP A 104 -11.62 -12.01 -24.61
C TRP A 104 -11.97 -13.49 -24.48
N LEU A 105 -11.98 -14.04 -23.26
CA LEU A 105 -12.40 -15.41 -23.00
C LEU A 105 -13.87 -15.64 -23.40
N GLY A 106 -14.76 -14.70 -23.09
CA GLY A 106 -16.18 -14.75 -23.49
C GLY A 106 -16.36 -14.82 -25.00
N ILE A 107 -15.63 -14.00 -25.76
CA ILE A 107 -15.65 -14.01 -27.22
C ILE A 107 -15.11 -15.35 -27.75
N ARG A 108 -13.98 -15.83 -27.24
CA ARG A 108 -13.36 -17.10 -27.65
C ARG A 108 -14.27 -18.29 -27.36
N PHE A 109 -14.92 -18.28 -26.21
CA PHE A 109 -15.87 -19.30 -25.80
C PHE A 109 -17.11 -19.30 -26.70
N GLY A 110 -17.68 -18.13 -26.98
CA GLY A 110 -18.79 -17.98 -27.94
C GLY A 110 -18.45 -18.47 -29.35
N GLN A 111 -17.27 -18.09 -29.85
CA GLN A 111 -16.77 -18.57 -31.15
C GLN A 111 -16.52 -20.08 -31.17
N TRP A 112 -16.06 -20.67 -30.06
CA TRP A 112 -15.86 -22.12 -29.95
C TRP A 112 -17.21 -22.86 -29.99
N ILE A 113 -18.21 -22.39 -29.24
CA ILE A 113 -19.57 -22.95 -29.26
C ILE A 113 -20.17 -22.82 -30.67
N GLY A 114 -20.10 -21.63 -31.28
CA GLY A 114 -20.64 -21.41 -32.63
C GLY A 114 -20.01 -22.32 -33.69
N ARG A 115 -18.68 -22.51 -33.63
CA ARG A 115 -17.98 -23.48 -34.51
C ARG A 115 -18.39 -24.93 -34.24
N ARG A 116 -18.67 -25.29 -32.99
CA ARG A 116 -19.12 -26.65 -32.62
C ARG A 116 -20.55 -26.92 -33.09
N TRP A 117 -21.42 -25.92 -33.04
CA TRP A 117 -22.80 -26.02 -33.54
C TRP A 117 -22.85 -26.13 -35.07
N LYS A 118 -22.04 -25.34 -35.80
CA LYS A 118 -22.02 -25.38 -37.27
C LYS A 118 -21.43 -26.67 -37.88
N ARG A 119 -20.81 -27.54 -37.06
CA ARG A 119 -20.24 -28.83 -37.47
C ARG A 119 -21.17 -30.02 -37.24
N ARG A 120 -22.31 -29.82 -36.57
CA ARG A 120 -23.40 -30.79 -36.51
C ARG A 120 -24.44 -30.44 -37.56
#